data_AF-A0A2S7QGN4-F1
#
_entry.id   AF-A0A2S7QGN4-F1
#
_cell.length_a   1.000
_cell.length_b   1.000
_cell.length_c   1.000
_cell.angle_alpha   90.00
_cell.angle_beta   90.00
_cell.angle_gamma   90.00
#
_symmetry.space_group_name_H-M   'P 1'
#
loop_
_entity.id
_entity.type
_entity.pdbx_description
1 polymer ?
#
loop_
_entity_poly.entity_id
_entity_poly.type
_entity_poly.pdbx_seq_one_letter_code
_entity_poly.pdbx_strand_id
1 'polypeptide(L)'
;MTLSLDAAKKTLTDYVQSRMNLFAPNLTALIGSLTAAQLLNFAGGLTGLAKTPSCNLPPLGSKKQSGTGFATNVGIRHQGFLYHSPIIQGIPSDLKVQAMRIVSAKVVLAARVDRVHNSPDGKTGTELKEQCLHRLEKLTEPPPNKGQRALPAPDDKPARKRGGRRARLAKAATAMTDLRKAQNRMAFGKEEKEVGYGTGDGTKGLGMIGQGNDGRIRNLQVDQRTRAKLSAKNKGWGTSTPMNGSASSLRGFGQGAGAGNIDLRGKGLRTSGVGGTSTVGGGMGGTQSSLAFTPVQGLELVDPKRVAEMKRKRESEEDKWFKGGTFTQVGGASAPGSMGPPPAKKVMGPPPVPQK
;
A
#
# COMPACT_ATOMS: atom_id res chain seq x y z
N MET A 1 -40.51 -9.44 16.24
CA MET A 1 -40.33 -8.23 15.40
C MET A 1 -39.17 -8.36 14.41
N THR A 2 -37.97 -8.75 14.81
CA THR A 2 -36.81 -8.87 13.88
C THR A 2 -37.00 -9.97 12.83
N LEU A 3 -37.47 -11.15 13.25
CA LEU A 3 -37.77 -12.27 12.34
C LEU A 3 -38.89 -11.93 11.34
N SER A 4 -39.92 -11.21 11.78
CA SER A 4 -41.00 -10.76 10.90
C SER A 4 -40.53 -9.71 9.88
N LEU A 5 -39.58 -8.84 10.26
CA LEU A 5 -38.95 -7.89 9.34
C LEU A 5 -38.03 -8.58 8.32
N ASP A 6 -37.30 -9.62 8.73
CA ASP A 6 -36.48 -10.41 7.81
C ASP A 6 -37.36 -11.18 6.80
N ALA A 7 -38.46 -11.77 7.27
CA ALA A 7 -39.45 -12.39 6.41
C ALA A 7 -40.06 -11.38 5.42
N ALA A 8 -40.43 -10.17 5.88
CA ALA A 8 -40.93 -9.10 5.02
C ALA A 8 -39.87 -8.61 4.00
N LYS A 9 -38.59 -8.55 4.40
CA LYS A 9 -37.50 -8.23 3.47
C LYS A 9 -37.36 -9.29 2.38
N LYS A 10 -37.52 -10.57 2.74
CA LYS A 10 -37.50 -11.67 1.79
C LYS A 10 -38.67 -11.57 0.80
N THR A 11 -39.90 -11.37 1.29
CA THR A 11 -41.07 -11.22 0.41
C THR A 11 -40.95 -10.03 -0.53
N LEU A 12 -40.39 -8.90 -0.08
CA LEU A 12 -40.10 -7.75 -0.95
C LEU A 12 -39.02 -8.07 -1.99
N THR A 13 -37.98 -8.84 -1.62
CA THR A 13 -36.94 -9.25 -2.56
C THR A 13 -37.51 -10.18 -3.62
N ASP A 14 -38.36 -11.13 -3.24
CA ASP A 14 -39.03 -12.07 -4.14
C ASP A 14 -40.00 -11.32 -5.09
N TYR A 15 -40.73 -10.32 -4.55
CA TYR A 15 -41.58 -9.45 -5.36
C TYR A 15 -40.78 -8.67 -6.42
N VAL A 16 -39.69 -8.02 -6.00
CA VAL A 16 -38.80 -7.28 -6.90
C VAL A 16 -38.16 -8.21 -7.93
N GLN A 17 -37.77 -9.43 -7.53
CA GLN A 17 -37.23 -10.44 -8.43
C GLN A 17 -38.25 -10.85 -9.50
N SER A 18 -39.52 -11.07 -9.13
CA SER A 18 -40.59 -11.47 -10.07
C SER A 18 -40.84 -10.44 -11.18
N ARG A 19 -40.61 -9.15 -10.89
CA ARG A 19 -40.80 -8.04 -11.83
C ARG A 19 -39.50 -7.40 -12.27
N MET A 20 -38.36 -8.07 -12.07
CA MET A 20 -37.07 -7.47 -12.36
C MET A 20 -36.88 -7.15 -13.84
N ASN A 21 -37.42 -7.98 -14.74
CA ASN A 21 -37.37 -7.71 -16.18
C ASN A 21 -38.04 -6.38 -16.57
N LEU A 22 -39.04 -5.94 -15.81
CA LEU A 22 -39.71 -4.65 -16.03
C LEU A 22 -38.88 -3.48 -15.48
N PHE A 23 -38.25 -3.65 -14.31
CA PHE A 23 -37.50 -2.59 -13.66
C PHE A 23 -36.08 -2.42 -14.22
N ALA A 24 -35.38 -3.53 -14.47
CA ALA A 24 -33.97 -3.57 -14.82
C ALA A 24 -33.67 -4.76 -15.76
N PRO A 25 -34.09 -4.68 -17.04
CA PRO A 25 -33.88 -5.74 -18.01
C PRO A 25 -32.40 -6.00 -18.29
N ASN A 26 -31.54 -4.96 -18.33
CA ASN A 26 -30.12 -5.12 -18.65
C ASN A 26 -29.34 -5.76 -17.49
N LEU A 27 -29.61 -5.36 -16.25
CA LEU A 27 -29.04 -6.01 -15.06
C LEU A 27 -29.44 -7.48 -14.97
N THR A 28 -30.71 -7.78 -15.24
CA THR A 28 -31.23 -9.16 -15.20
C THR A 28 -30.54 -10.05 -16.22
N ALA A 29 -30.39 -9.54 -17.46
CA ALA A 29 -29.68 -10.27 -18.51
C ALA A 29 -28.23 -10.59 -18.12
N LEU A 30 -27.56 -9.70 -17.38
CA LEU A 30 -26.13 -9.80 -17.06
C LEU A 30 -25.81 -10.71 -15.87
N ILE A 31 -26.44 -10.49 -14.70
CA ILE A 31 -26.13 -11.22 -13.45
C ILE A 31 -27.25 -12.17 -13.00
N GLY A 32 -28.43 -12.08 -13.60
CA GLY A 32 -29.65 -12.80 -13.18
C GLY A 32 -30.54 -11.96 -12.26
N SER A 33 -31.81 -12.35 -12.17
CA SER A 33 -32.84 -11.58 -11.45
C SER A 33 -32.66 -11.58 -9.93
N LEU A 34 -32.25 -12.71 -9.35
CA LEU A 34 -32.03 -12.84 -7.90
C LEU A 34 -30.91 -11.91 -7.39
N THR A 35 -29.75 -11.96 -8.05
CA THR A 35 -28.58 -11.15 -7.65
C THR A 35 -28.82 -9.67 -7.90
N ALA A 36 -29.50 -9.33 -9.00
CA ALA A 36 -29.95 -7.96 -9.27
C ALA A 36 -30.91 -7.45 -8.19
N ALA A 37 -31.88 -8.26 -7.76
CA ALA A 37 -32.84 -7.91 -6.72
C ALA A 37 -32.16 -7.64 -5.38
N GLN A 38 -31.21 -8.51 -5.01
CA GLN A 38 -30.42 -8.34 -3.79
C GLN A 38 -29.56 -7.07 -3.82
N LEU A 39 -28.92 -6.77 -4.95
CA LEU A 39 -28.12 -5.56 -5.12
C LEU A 39 -28.97 -4.29 -5.09
N LEU A 40 -30.15 -4.30 -5.71
CA LEU A 40 -31.07 -3.17 -5.69
C LEU A 40 -31.66 -2.94 -4.29
N ASN A 41 -32.07 -4.01 -3.60
CA ASN A 41 -32.55 -3.93 -2.23
C ASN A 41 -31.46 -3.34 -1.31
N PHE A 42 -30.21 -3.77 -1.46
CA PHE A 42 -29.09 -3.24 -0.66
C PHE A 42 -28.74 -1.79 -1.02
N ALA A 43 -28.75 -1.42 -2.29
CA ALA A 43 -28.37 -0.09 -2.75
C ALA A 43 -29.48 0.96 -2.56
N GLY A 44 -30.70 0.57 -2.19
CA GLY A 44 -31.85 1.47 -2.12
C GLY A 44 -32.42 1.85 -3.49
N GLY A 45 -32.40 0.92 -4.44
CA GLY A 45 -32.94 1.06 -5.78
C GLY A 45 -31.92 1.38 -6.87
N LEU A 46 -32.40 1.57 -8.11
CA LEU A 46 -31.57 1.74 -9.30
C LEU A 46 -30.69 3.00 -9.25
N THR A 47 -31.22 4.10 -8.71
CA THR A 47 -30.45 5.34 -8.56
C THR A 47 -29.30 5.18 -7.57
N GLY A 48 -29.50 4.44 -6.48
CA GLY A 48 -28.44 4.10 -5.53
C GLY A 48 -27.36 3.27 -6.22
N LEU A 49 -27.76 2.17 -6.87
CA LEU A 49 -26.84 1.26 -7.55
C LEU A 49 -26.04 1.96 -8.68
N ALA A 50 -26.68 2.82 -9.47
CA ALA A 50 -26.03 3.58 -10.55
C ALA A 50 -24.96 4.56 -10.04
N LYS A 51 -25.15 5.12 -8.84
CA LYS A 51 -24.19 6.01 -8.17
C LYS A 51 -23.05 5.24 -7.49
N THR A 52 -23.25 3.97 -7.13
CA THR A 52 -22.18 3.18 -6.52
C THR A 52 -21.02 2.95 -7.50
N PRO A 53 -19.76 3.15 -7.07
CA PRO A 53 -18.61 2.80 -7.88
C PRO A 53 -18.44 1.27 -7.93
N SER A 54 -17.90 0.76 -9.02
CA SER A 54 -17.77 -0.69 -9.26
C SER A 54 -16.91 -1.42 -8.23
N CYS A 55 -15.98 -0.75 -7.57
CA CYS A 55 -15.15 -1.33 -6.51
C CYS A 55 -15.94 -1.72 -5.25
N ASN A 56 -17.12 -1.12 -5.05
CA ASN A 56 -17.94 -1.34 -3.87
C ASN A 56 -18.92 -2.50 -4.03
N LEU A 57 -19.13 -3.04 -5.24
CA LEU A 57 -20.08 -4.14 -5.47
C LEU A 57 -19.64 -5.50 -4.90
N PRO A 58 -18.38 -5.97 -5.04
CA PRO A 58 -17.98 -7.27 -4.51
C PRO A 58 -18.23 -7.48 -3.00
N PRO A 59 -18.03 -6.49 -2.12
CA PRO A 59 -18.33 -6.65 -0.70
C PRO A 59 -19.82 -6.56 -0.34
N LEU A 60 -20.72 -6.13 -1.25
CA LEU A 60 -22.15 -5.98 -0.90
C LEU A 60 -22.78 -7.35 -0.59
N GLY A 61 -23.46 -7.43 0.55
CA GLY A 61 -24.03 -8.68 1.04
C GLY A 61 -23.02 -9.64 1.67
N SER A 62 -21.73 -9.27 1.75
CA SER A 62 -20.76 -10.09 2.46
C SER A 62 -21.03 -10.07 3.96
N LYS A 63 -21.07 -11.25 4.57
CA LYS A 63 -21.15 -11.38 6.03
C LYS A 63 -19.79 -11.07 6.63
N LYS A 64 -19.76 -10.36 7.75
CA LYS A 64 -18.54 -10.12 8.51
C LYS A 64 -18.02 -11.47 9.01
N GLN A 65 -16.93 -11.95 8.41
CA GLN A 65 -16.27 -13.16 8.86
C GLN A 65 -15.62 -12.85 10.21
N SER A 66 -16.21 -13.38 11.28
CA SER A 66 -15.56 -13.38 12.60
C SER A 66 -14.48 -14.43 12.54
N GLY A 67 -13.22 -14.00 12.46
CA GLY A 67 -12.09 -14.92 12.42
C GLY A 67 -12.09 -15.77 13.68
N THR A 68 -12.27 -17.08 13.53
CA THR A 68 -11.95 -18.03 14.58
C THR A 68 -10.43 -18.06 14.73
N GLY A 69 -9.90 -18.11 15.95
CA GLY A 69 -8.52 -17.75 16.31
C GLY A 69 -7.38 -18.51 15.60
N PHE A 70 -7.68 -19.51 14.78
CA PHE A 70 -6.72 -20.30 14.01
C PHE A 70 -6.85 -20.15 12.49
N ALA A 71 -7.80 -19.35 11.98
CA ALA A 71 -7.96 -19.17 10.54
C ALA A 71 -6.88 -18.25 9.97
N THR A 72 -5.99 -18.81 9.15
CA THR A 72 -5.15 -18.00 8.26
C THR A 72 -6.06 -17.30 7.25
N ASN A 73 -5.79 -16.03 6.90
CA ASN A 73 -6.56 -15.25 5.92
C ASN A 73 -6.36 -15.76 4.46
N VAL A 74 -6.38 -17.08 4.27
CA VAL A 74 -6.20 -17.78 3.01
C VAL A 74 -7.60 -17.97 2.39
N GLY A 75 -8.16 -16.89 1.86
CA GLY A 75 -9.49 -16.93 1.27
C GLY A 75 -9.95 -15.62 0.66
N ILE A 76 -10.97 -15.70 -0.19
CA ILE A 76 -11.61 -14.54 -0.78
C ILE A 76 -12.40 -13.82 0.31
N ARG A 77 -11.99 -12.60 0.67
CA ARG A 77 -12.66 -11.79 1.71
C ARG A 77 -14.05 -11.31 1.32
N HIS A 78 -14.26 -11.02 0.03
CA HIS A 78 -15.50 -10.43 -0.48
C HIS A 78 -16.42 -11.50 -1.06
N GLN A 79 -17.11 -12.23 -0.17
CA GLN A 79 -18.12 -13.22 -0.54
C GLN A 79 -19.53 -12.59 -0.42
N GLY A 80 -19.81 -11.64 -1.30
CA GLY A 80 -21.10 -10.94 -1.36
C GLY A 80 -22.09 -11.56 -2.36
N PHE A 81 -23.17 -10.84 -2.68
CA PHE A 81 -24.18 -11.31 -3.65
C PHE A 81 -23.58 -11.65 -5.01
N LEU A 82 -22.61 -10.86 -5.47
CA LEU A 82 -21.95 -11.06 -6.75
C LEU A 82 -21.07 -12.32 -6.75
N TYR A 83 -20.43 -12.65 -5.63
CA TYR A 83 -19.64 -13.87 -5.49
C TYR A 83 -20.49 -15.14 -5.68
N HIS A 84 -21.74 -15.09 -5.21
CA HIS A 84 -22.70 -16.17 -5.35
C HIS A 84 -23.49 -16.13 -6.67
N SER A 85 -23.16 -15.23 -7.60
CA SER A 85 -23.81 -15.20 -8.92
C SER A 85 -23.34 -16.36 -9.80
N PRO A 86 -24.22 -16.89 -10.69
CA PRO A 86 -23.88 -18.04 -11.53
C PRO A 86 -22.66 -17.79 -12.43
N ILE A 87 -22.46 -16.55 -12.89
CA ILE A 87 -21.32 -16.17 -13.74
C ILE A 87 -19.95 -16.28 -13.04
N ILE A 88 -19.91 -16.16 -11.70
CA ILE A 88 -18.65 -16.22 -10.92
C ILE A 88 -18.47 -17.56 -10.22
N GLN A 89 -19.55 -18.28 -9.93
CA GLN A 89 -19.47 -19.59 -9.27
C GLN A 89 -18.66 -20.60 -10.09
N GLY A 90 -18.77 -20.59 -11.42
CA GLY A 90 -18.06 -21.50 -12.32
C GLY A 90 -16.56 -21.23 -12.51
N ILE A 91 -16.02 -20.15 -11.91
CA ILE A 91 -14.61 -19.75 -12.10
C ILE A 91 -13.75 -20.32 -10.97
N PRO A 92 -12.49 -20.73 -11.22
CA PRO A 92 -11.57 -21.16 -10.17
C PRO A 92 -11.32 -20.06 -9.12
N SER A 93 -11.14 -20.46 -7.85
CA SER A 93 -11.02 -19.54 -6.69
C SER A 93 -9.98 -18.44 -6.85
N ASP A 94 -8.86 -18.74 -7.51
CA ASP A 94 -7.72 -17.83 -7.65
C ASP A 94 -8.07 -16.62 -8.54
N LEU A 95 -8.99 -16.84 -9.48
CA LEU A 95 -9.41 -15.88 -10.47
C LEU A 95 -10.71 -15.14 -10.08
N LYS A 96 -11.45 -15.63 -9.07
CA LYS A 96 -12.74 -15.06 -8.65
C LYS A 96 -12.63 -13.59 -8.24
N VAL A 97 -11.53 -13.15 -7.63
CA VAL A 97 -11.35 -11.73 -7.26
C VAL A 97 -11.28 -10.84 -8.50
N GLN A 98 -10.56 -11.28 -9.53
CA GLN A 98 -10.46 -10.55 -10.80
C GLN A 98 -11.77 -10.61 -11.58
N ALA A 99 -12.42 -11.77 -11.60
CA ALA A 99 -13.73 -11.96 -12.21
C ALA A 99 -14.80 -11.04 -11.61
N MET A 100 -14.88 -10.97 -10.27
CA MET A 100 -15.79 -10.06 -9.57
C MET A 100 -15.57 -8.60 -9.96
N ARG A 101 -14.32 -8.16 -10.13
CA ARG A 101 -14.01 -6.78 -10.56
C ARG A 101 -14.48 -6.50 -11.99
N ILE A 102 -14.26 -7.45 -12.91
CA ILE A 102 -14.69 -7.34 -14.31
C ILE A 102 -16.21 -7.25 -14.38
N VAL A 103 -16.92 -8.17 -13.73
CA VAL A 103 -18.38 -8.22 -13.73
C VAL A 103 -18.96 -6.97 -13.04
N SER A 104 -18.42 -6.56 -11.89
CA SER A 104 -18.87 -5.36 -11.18
C SER A 104 -18.83 -4.09 -12.04
N ALA A 105 -17.78 -3.94 -12.85
CA ALA A 105 -17.67 -2.80 -13.75
C ALA A 105 -18.83 -2.78 -14.76
N LYS A 106 -19.19 -3.94 -15.31
CA LYS A 106 -20.28 -4.08 -16.29
C LYS A 106 -21.67 -3.99 -15.64
N VAL A 107 -21.83 -4.46 -14.41
CA VAL A 107 -23.05 -4.29 -13.60
C VAL A 107 -23.36 -2.81 -13.38
N VAL A 108 -22.38 -1.98 -13.00
CA VAL A 108 -22.61 -0.54 -12.80
C VAL A 108 -23.01 0.15 -14.11
N LEU A 109 -22.44 -0.25 -15.25
CA LEU A 109 -22.83 0.28 -16.55
C LEU A 109 -24.26 -0.12 -16.91
N ALA A 110 -24.63 -1.40 -16.75
CA ALA A 110 -25.99 -1.87 -16.96
C ALA A 110 -27.00 -1.15 -16.05
N ALA A 111 -26.67 -0.96 -14.76
CA ALA A 111 -27.52 -0.22 -13.82
C ALA A 111 -27.76 1.24 -14.25
N ARG A 112 -26.75 1.90 -14.85
CA ARG A 112 -26.89 3.27 -15.36
C ARG A 112 -27.76 3.33 -16.61
N VAL A 113 -27.66 2.33 -17.49
CA VAL A 113 -28.52 2.21 -18.68
C VAL A 113 -29.97 1.96 -18.28
N ASP A 114 -30.20 1.03 -17.33
CA ASP A 114 -31.55 0.74 -16.80
C ASP A 114 -32.17 1.96 -16.12
N ARG A 115 -31.38 2.76 -15.38
CA ARG A 115 -31.86 4.01 -14.76
C ARG A 115 -32.36 5.05 -15.77
N VAL A 116 -31.75 5.12 -16.95
CA VAL A 116 -32.10 6.08 -18.01
C VAL A 116 -33.11 5.48 -19.00
N HIS A 117 -33.46 4.21 -18.85
CA HIS A 117 -34.40 3.48 -19.72
C HIS A 117 -34.04 3.51 -21.22
N ASN A 118 -32.74 3.60 -21.54
CA ASN A 118 -32.29 3.73 -22.94
C ASN A 118 -32.38 2.42 -23.75
N SER A 119 -32.41 1.25 -23.08
CA SER A 119 -32.52 -0.08 -23.70
C SER A 119 -33.50 -0.96 -22.92
N PRO A 120 -34.83 -0.81 -23.14
CA PRO A 120 -35.84 -1.61 -22.45
C PRO A 120 -35.83 -3.09 -22.90
N ASP A 121 -35.30 -3.39 -24.09
CA ASP A 121 -35.23 -4.75 -24.64
C ASP A 121 -34.20 -5.67 -23.95
N GLY A 122 -33.33 -5.11 -23.09
CA GLY A 122 -32.24 -5.87 -22.46
C GLY A 122 -31.02 -6.16 -23.36
N LYS A 123 -31.01 -5.68 -24.62
CA LYS A 123 -29.93 -5.89 -25.60
C LYS A 123 -28.56 -5.43 -25.11
N THR A 124 -28.48 -4.27 -24.44
CA THR A 124 -27.23 -3.79 -23.85
C THR A 124 -26.74 -4.74 -22.75
N GLY A 125 -27.64 -5.30 -21.95
CA GLY A 125 -27.30 -6.28 -20.91
C GLY A 125 -26.70 -7.57 -21.48
N THR A 126 -27.23 -8.09 -22.59
CA THR A 126 -26.70 -9.28 -23.27
C THR A 126 -25.32 -9.03 -23.87
N GLU A 127 -25.10 -7.89 -24.50
CA GLU A 127 -23.78 -7.51 -25.04
C GLU A 127 -22.73 -7.37 -23.92
N LEU A 128 -23.09 -6.70 -22.82
CA LEU A 128 -22.20 -6.56 -21.66
C LEU A 128 -21.89 -7.90 -21.01
N LYS A 129 -22.85 -8.85 -21.03
CA LYS A 129 -22.63 -10.22 -20.56
C LYS A 129 -21.67 -10.99 -21.46
N GLU A 130 -21.82 -10.90 -22.77
CA GLU A 130 -20.89 -11.53 -23.72
C GLU A 130 -19.46 -10.99 -23.54
N GLN A 131 -19.32 -9.67 -23.41
CA GLN A 131 -18.04 -9.03 -23.10
C GLN A 131 -17.43 -9.49 -21.77
N CYS A 132 -18.26 -9.76 -20.76
CA CYS A 132 -17.82 -10.39 -19.51
C CYS A 132 -17.33 -11.81 -19.77
N LEU A 133 -18.16 -12.66 -20.37
CA LEU A 133 -17.85 -14.07 -20.60
C LEU A 133 -16.56 -14.25 -21.41
N HIS A 134 -16.40 -13.51 -22.51
CA HIS A 134 -15.18 -13.52 -23.32
C HIS A 134 -13.92 -13.15 -22.49
N ARG A 135 -14.03 -12.17 -21.59
CA ARG A 135 -12.91 -11.80 -20.70
C ARG A 135 -12.63 -12.85 -19.64
N LEU A 136 -13.66 -13.50 -19.11
CA LEU A 136 -13.53 -14.54 -18.08
C LEU A 136 -12.96 -15.84 -18.66
N GLU A 137 -13.34 -16.18 -19.88
CA GLU A 137 -12.79 -17.30 -20.64
C GLU A 137 -11.30 -17.09 -20.92
N LYS A 138 -10.94 -15.94 -21.49
CA LYS A 138 -9.53 -15.54 -21.72
C LYS A 138 -8.70 -15.52 -20.44
N LEU A 139 -9.32 -15.22 -19.30
CA LEU A 139 -8.64 -15.23 -17.99
C LEU A 139 -8.36 -16.66 -17.51
N THR A 140 -9.25 -17.59 -17.85
CA THR A 140 -9.16 -18.99 -17.45
C THR A 140 -8.20 -19.77 -18.34
N GLU A 141 -7.99 -19.31 -19.58
CA GLU A 141 -7.00 -19.87 -20.50
C GLU A 141 -5.58 -19.76 -19.91
N PRO A 142 -4.85 -20.88 -19.77
CA PRO A 142 -3.46 -20.83 -19.31
C PRO A 142 -2.58 -20.15 -20.35
N PRO A 143 -1.53 -19.42 -19.93
CA PRO A 143 -0.63 -18.76 -20.87
C PRO A 143 0.05 -19.81 -21.77
N PRO A 144 0.21 -19.52 -23.08
CA PRO A 144 0.88 -20.45 -23.99
C PRO A 144 2.33 -20.66 -23.54
N ASN A 145 2.77 -21.92 -23.54
CA ASN A 145 4.13 -22.26 -23.15
C ASN A 145 5.12 -21.66 -24.15
N LYS A 146 6.02 -20.79 -23.67
CA LYS A 146 7.02 -20.11 -24.51
C LYS A 146 8.24 -20.97 -24.84
N GLY A 147 8.24 -22.25 -24.43
CA GLY A 147 9.37 -23.16 -24.61
C GLY A 147 10.60 -22.72 -23.82
N GLN A 148 11.69 -23.47 -23.96
CA GLN A 148 12.98 -23.12 -23.37
C GLN A 148 13.60 -21.96 -24.14
N ARG A 149 13.89 -20.85 -23.45
CA ARG A 149 14.62 -19.73 -24.07
C ARG A 149 16.08 -20.13 -24.24
N ALA A 150 16.53 -20.26 -25.48
CA ALA A 150 17.93 -20.52 -25.80
C ALA A 150 18.84 -19.46 -25.15
N LEU A 151 19.99 -19.91 -24.63
CA LEU A 151 21.03 -19.00 -24.16
C LEU A 151 21.52 -18.15 -25.33
N PRO A 152 21.91 -16.89 -25.09
CA PRO A 152 22.64 -16.13 -26.09
C PRO A 152 23.87 -16.92 -26.55
N ALA A 153 24.15 -16.89 -27.86
CA ALA A 153 25.35 -17.52 -28.40
C ALA A 153 26.60 -17.00 -27.65
N PRO A 154 27.51 -17.90 -27.20
CA PRO A 154 28.79 -17.49 -26.65
C PRO A 154 29.57 -16.69 -27.70
N ASP A 155 29.72 -15.40 -27.48
CA ASP A 155 30.42 -14.50 -28.39
C ASP A 155 31.33 -13.60 -27.55
N ASP A 156 32.63 -13.69 -27.79
CA ASP A 156 33.67 -12.95 -27.07
C ASP A 156 33.82 -11.52 -27.61
N LYS A 157 32.69 -10.84 -27.83
CA LYS A 157 32.73 -9.44 -28.24
C LYS A 157 33.46 -8.61 -27.18
N PRO A 158 34.39 -7.73 -27.60
CA PRO A 158 35.09 -6.88 -26.66
C PRO A 158 34.11 -6.04 -25.84
N ALA A 159 34.24 -6.12 -24.51
CA ALA A 159 33.32 -5.44 -23.60
C ALA A 159 33.37 -3.91 -23.80
N ARG A 160 32.20 -3.27 -23.88
CA ARG A 160 32.11 -1.81 -23.99
C ARG A 160 32.66 -1.15 -22.72
N LYS A 161 33.77 -0.41 -22.85
CA LYS A 161 34.37 0.36 -21.75
C LYS A 161 33.46 1.54 -21.41
N ARG A 162 32.87 1.54 -20.21
CA ARG A 162 32.05 2.64 -19.68
C ARG A 162 32.73 3.30 -18.48
N GLY A 163 32.77 4.63 -18.50
CA GLY A 163 33.19 5.50 -17.40
C GLY A 163 32.02 6.06 -16.59
N GLY A 164 32.32 6.89 -15.60
CA GLY A 164 31.33 7.63 -14.81
C GLY A 164 31.03 7.02 -13.42
N ARG A 165 30.46 7.85 -12.53
CA ARG A 165 30.22 7.50 -11.12
C ARG A 165 29.36 6.24 -10.97
N ARG A 166 28.27 6.12 -11.72
CA ARG A 166 27.34 4.97 -11.66
C ARG A 166 28.00 3.68 -12.14
N ALA A 167 28.76 3.74 -13.24
CA ALA A 167 29.48 2.57 -13.77
C ALA A 167 30.60 2.13 -12.82
N ARG A 168 31.34 3.08 -12.22
CA ARG A 168 32.36 2.80 -11.20
C ARG A 168 31.75 2.16 -9.96
N LEU A 169 30.61 2.67 -9.47
CA LEU A 169 29.90 2.09 -8.32
C LEU A 169 29.38 0.67 -8.61
N ALA A 170 28.82 0.44 -9.80
CA ALA A 170 28.35 -0.89 -10.20
C ALA A 170 29.50 -1.91 -10.30
N LYS A 171 30.62 -1.51 -10.93
CA LYS A 171 31.84 -2.33 -10.99
C LYS A 171 32.41 -2.59 -9.60
N ALA A 172 32.44 -1.58 -8.73
CA ALA A 172 32.91 -1.72 -7.36
C ALA A 172 32.03 -2.64 -6.52
N ALA A 173 30.72 -2.70 -6.78
CA ALA A 173 29.80 -3.56 -6.03
C ALA A 173 30.08 -5.05 -6.23
N THR A 174 30.53 -5.47 -7.42
CA THR A 174 30.88 -6.87 -7.72
C THR A 174 32.39 -7.14 -7.70
N ALA A 175 33.22 -6.11 -7.73
CA ALA A 175 34.67 -6.27 -7.65
C ALA A 175 35.12 -6.80 -6.28
N MET A 176 36.12 -7.68 -6.31
CA MET A 176 36.79 -8.18 -5.12
C MET A 176 37.26 -7.02 -4.23
N THR A 177 36.95 -7.10 -2.95
CA THR A 177 37.44 -6.13 -1.96
C THR A 177 38.94 -6.31 -1.73
N ASP A 178 39.61 -5.26 -1.28
CA ASP A 178 41.05 -5.34 -1.03
C ASP A 178 41.38 -6.28 0.12
N LEU A 179 40.48 -6.41 1.10
CA LEU A 179 40.52 -7.46 2.12
C LEU A 179 40.50 -8.85 1.46
N ARG A 180 39.54 -9.13 0.57
CA ARG A 180 39.48 -10.45 -0.08
C ARG A 180 40.65 -10.71 -1.04
N LYS A 181 41.21 -9.67 -1.66
CA LYS A 181 42.46 -9.78 -2.42
C LYS A 181 43.65 -10.12 -1.54
N ALA A 182 43.73 -9.57 -0.33
CA ALA A 182 44.77 -9.91 0.65
C ALA A 182 44.60 -11.34 1.18
N GLN A 183 43.36 -11.78 1.40
CA GLN A 183 43.07 -13.18 1.76
C GLN A 183 43.55 -14.16 0.69
N ASN A 184 43.34 -13.82 -0.60
CA ASN A 184 43.75 -14.65 -1.72
C ASN A 184 45.27 -14.64 -2.00
N ARG A 185 46.06 -13.90 -1.23
CA ARG A 185 47.53 -13.92 -1.30
C ARG A 185 48.06 -14.82 -0.20
N MET A 186 48.98 -15.70 -0.57
CA MET A 186 49.64 -16.63 0.35
C MET A 186 51.10 -16.21 0.55
N ALA A 187 51.59 -16.29 1.79
CA ALA A 187 53.01 -16.08 2.06
C ALA A 187 53.76 -17.38 1.80
N PHE A 188 54.72 -17.34 0.88
CA PHE A 188 55.53 -18.51 0.59
C PHE A 188 56.39 -18.89 1.81
N GLY A 189 56.42 -20.19 2.12
CA GLY A 189 57.26 -20.76 3.19
C GLY A 189 56.79 -20.47 4.62
N LYS A 190 55.56 -19.99 4.82
CA LYS A 190 54.97 -19.76 6.15
C LYS A 190 53.60 -20.42 6.24
N GLU A 191 53.31 -21.04 7.37
CA GLU A 191 51.99 -21.62 7.65
C GLU A 191 50.90 -20.53 7.65
N GLU A 192 49.72 -20.88 7.14
CA GLU A 192 48.60 -19.95 7.09
C GLU A 192 47.86 -19.93 8.43
N LYS A 193 47.44 -18.73 8.85
CA LYS A 193 46.50 -18.64 9.96
C LYS A 193 45.13 -19.03 9.47
N GLU A 194 44.61 -20.11 10.02
CA GLU A 194 43.34 -20.68 9.66
C GLU A 194 42.24 -20.26 10.64
N VAL A 195 41.02 -20.06 10.14
CA VAL A 195 39.83 -19.87 10.97
C VAL A 195 38.81 -20.93 10.61
N GLY A 196 38.53 -21.83 11.56
CA GLY A 196 37.43 -22.78 11.52
C GLY A 196 36.26 -22.26 12.38
N TYR A 197 35.05 -22.32 11.86
CA TYR A 197 33.83 -22.20 12.67
C TYR A 197 33.17 -23.57 12.62
N GLY A 198 32.98 -24.21 13.79
CA GLY A 198 32.58 -25.61 13.98
C GLY A 198 31.17 -25.97 13.50
N THR A 199 30.82 -25.63 12.26
CA THR A 199 29.54 -25.95 11.62
C THR A 199 29.72 -26.29 10.13
N GLY A 200 30.92 -26.68 9.72
CA GLY A 200 31.22 -27.13 8.36
C GLY A 200 32.60 -27.79 8.23
N ASP A 201 32.75 -28.59 7.18
CA ASP A 201 33.89 -29.50 6.94
C ASP A 201 35.09 -28.82 6.24
N GLY A 202 35.29 -27.51 6.47
CA GLY A 202 36.25 -26.73 5.70
C GLY A 202 36.90 -25.63 6.50
N THR A 203 38.18 -25.81 6.80
CA THR A 203 39.03 -24.76 7.35
C THR A 203 39.27 -23.67 6.32
N LYS A 204 39.15 -22.39 6.70
CA LYS A 204 39.42 -21.26 5.80
C LYS A 204 40.73 -20.59 6.16
N GLY A 205 41.68 -20.62 5.22
CA GLY A 205 42.91 -19.83 5.29
C GLY A 205 42.62 -18.33 5.24
N LEU A 206 43.27 -17.57 6.12
CA LEU A 206 43.25 -16.10 6.11
C LEU A 206 44.31 -15.51 5.17
N GLY A 207 45.20 -16.33 4.58
CA GLY A 207 46.31 -15.89 3.76
C GLY A 207 47.11 -14.77 4.44
N MET A 208 47.45 -13.71 3.69
CA MET A 208 48.20 -12.56 4.20
C MET A 208 47.45 -11.72 5.25
N ILE A 209 46.13 -11.88 5.43
CA ILE A 209 45.39 -11.17 6.50
C ILE A 209 45.82 -11.68 7.87
N GLY A 210 46.11 -12.99 7.97
CA GLY A 210 46.43 -13.66 9.22
C GLY A 210 47.88 -13.53 9.68
N GLN A 211 48.78 -13.08 8.81
CA GLN A 211 50.23 -13.00 9.07
C GLN A 211 50.72 -11.65 9.62
N GLY A 212 49.85 -10.63 9.68
CA GLY A 212 50.19 -9.33 10.25
C GLY A 212 50.15 -9.36 11.78
N ASN A 213 51.23 -9.82 12.42
CA ASN A 213 51.38 -9.86 13.88
C ASN A 213 52.44 -8.85 14.40
N ASP A 214 52.65 -7.75 13.67
CA ASP A 214 53.36 -6.58 14.18
C ASP A 214 52.32 -5.52 14.51
N GLY A 215 52.33 -4.97 15.73
CA GLY A 215 51.35 -4.01 16.30
C GLY A 215 51.13 -2.67 15.56
N ARG A 216 51.00 -2.70 14.22
CA ARG A 216 50.67 -1.58 13.34
C ARG A 216 49.15 -1.45 13.24
N ILE A 217 48.66 -0.33 13.73
CA ILE A 217 47.25 0.03 13.94
C ILE A 217 46.43 0.19 12.62
N ARG A 218 47.05 0.05 11.44
CA ARG A 218 46.36 0.24 10.15
C ARG A 218 45.87 -1.10 9.57
N ASN A 219 44.84 -1.66 10.20
CA ASN A 219 44.11 -2.78 9.62
C ASN A 219 43.47 -2.40 8.28
N LEU A 220 43.43 -3.34 7.32
CA LEU A 220 42.70 -3.18 6.07
C LEU A 220 41.23 -2.84 6.39
N GLN A 221 40.79 -1.64 6.00
CA GLN A 221 39.45 -1.17 6.33
C GLN A 221 38.39 -2.05 5.66
N VAL A 222 37.43 -2.53 6.47
CA VAL A 222 36.27 -3.25 5.95
C VAL A 222 35.43 -2.30 5.09
N ASP A 223 35.26 -2.67 3.83
CA ASP A 223 34.53 -1.84 2.89
C ASP A 223 33.02 -1.86 3.19
N GLN A 224 32.43 -0.69 3.42
CA GLN A 224 31.01 -0.53 3.73
C GLN A 224 30.08 -1.08 2.63
N ARG A 225 30.59 -1.32 1.42
CA ARG A 225 29.83 -1.93 0.31
C ARG A 225 29.48 -3.40 0.55
N THR A 226 30.22 -4.11 1.41
CA THR A 226 30.01 -5.55 1.68
C THR A 226 28.83 -5.81 2.62
N ARG A 227 28.30 -4.77 3.26
CA ARG A 227 27.09 -4.88 4.08
C ARG A 227 25.93 -5.37 3.22
N ALA A 228 25.33 -6.49 3.63
CA ALA A 228 24.16 -7.05 2.96
C ALA A 228 23.05 -6.01 2.89
N LYS A 229 22.51 -5.78 1.70
CA LYS A 229 21.38 -4.87 1.46
C LYS A 229 20.20 -5.68 0.96
N LEU A 230 19.02 -5.33 1.42
CA LEU A 230 17.78 -5.92 0.91
C LEU A 230 17.57 -5.53 -0.56
N SER A 231 17.10 -6.49 -1.35
CA SER A 231 16.64 -6.23 -2.71
C SER A 231 15.52 -5.19 -2.70
N ALA A 232 15.39 -4.43 -3.79
CA ALA A 232 14.30 -3.46 -3.93
C ALA A 232 12.90 -4.11 -3.75
N LYS A 233 12.75 -5.38 -4.16
CA LYS A 233 11.51 -6.16 -4.00
C LYS A 233 11.25 -6.60 -2.56
N ASN A 234 12.30 -6.70 -1.74
CA ASN A 234 12.25 -7.21 -0.37
C ASN A 234 12.62 -6.12 0.64
N LYS A 235 12.49 -4.84 0.28
CA LYS A 235 12.96 -3.74 1.10
C LYS A 235 12.23 -3.63 2.45
N GLY A 236 11.05 -4.24 2.57
CA GLY A 236 10.27 -4.36 3.81
C GLY A 236 10.51 -5.65 4.61
N TRP A 237 11.30 -6.60 4.10
CA TRP A 237 11.60 -7.85 4.80
C TRP A 237 12.82 -7.64 5.69
N GLY A 238 12.61 -7.05 6.87
CA GLY A 238 13.66 -6.77 7.86
C GLY A 238 13.80 -5.30 8.26
N THR A 239 13.10 -4.38 7.59
CA THR A 239 12.67 -3.16 8.29
C THR A 239 11.42 -3.55 9.04
N SER A 240 11.36 -3.29 10.34
CA SER A 240 10.08 -3.24 11.03
C SER A 240 9.07 -2.52 10.14
N THR A 241 8.10 -3.25 9.59
CA THR A 241 6.75 -2.72 9.56
C THR A 241 6.57 -2.18 10.97
N PRO A 242 6.39 -0.86 11.19
CA PRO A 242 5.92 -0.47 12.49
C PRO A 242 4.61 -1.24 12.65
N MET A 243 4.62 -2.24 13.52
CA MET A 243 3.42 -2.60 14.21
C MET A 243 2.87 -1.27 14.69
N ASN A 244 1.71 -0.92 14.17
CA ASN A 244 1.07 0.34 14.43
C ASN A 244 0.76 0.35 15.93
N GLY A 245 1.66 0.94 16.72
CA GLY A 245 1.67 0.83 18.18
C GLY A 245 3.04 0.48 18.75
N SER A 246 4.06 1.33 18.51
CA SER A 246 5.13 1.69 19.47
C SER A 246 6.23 2.42 18.69
N ALA A 247 5.95 3.66 18.30
CA ALA A 247 7.00 4.64 18.09
C ALA A 247 7.10 5.43 19.38
N SER A 248 7.80 4.87 20.38
CA SER A 248 8.18 5.64 21.55
C SER A 248 9.11 6.76 21.09
N SER A 249 8.57 7.98 21.10
CA SER A 249 9.36 9.20 21.02
C SER A 249 10.18 9.35 22.30
N LEU A 250 11.28 8.63 22.42
CA LEU A 250 12.35 9.02 23.35
C LEU A 250 13.20 10.08 22.64
N ARG A 251 12.81 11.34 22.77
CA ARG A 251 13.75 12.46 22.60
C ARG A 251 14.57 12.53 23.88
N GLY A 252 15.75 11.89 23.86
CA GLY A 252 16.79 12.16 24.85
C GLY A 252 17.29 13.59 24.64
N PHE A 253 17.09 14.42 25.66
CA PHE A 253 17.64 15.76 25.75
C PHE A 253 19.14 15.62 26.10
N GLY A 254 20.04 16.11 25.23
CA GLY A 254 21.45 16.27 25.58
C GLY A 254 22.46 15.58 24.65
N GLN A 255 23.35 16.43 24.12
CA GLN A 255 24.74 16.16 23.75
C GLN A 255 25.06 15.74 22.30
N GLY A 256 25.83 16.62 21.63
CA GLY A 256 26.83 16.23 20.63
C GLY A 256 26.51 16.61 19.18
N ALA A 257 26.95 17.80 18.77
CA ALA A 257 27.06 18.19 17.37
C ALA A 257 27.93 17.19 16.57
N GLY A 258 27.43 16.74 15.41
CA GLY A 258 28.18 15.89 14.47
C GLY A 258 27.52 15.93 13.09
N ALA A 259 28.20 16.55 12.14
CA ALA A 259 27.73 16.87 10.80
C ALA A 259 27.21 15.65 10.02
N GLY A 260 25.99 15.78 9.48
CA GLY A 260 25.42 14.84 8.52
C GLY A 260 24.28 15.48 7.74
N ASN A 261 24.53 15.80 6.47
CA ASN A 261 23.58 16.42 5.54
C ASN A 261 22.25 15.65 5.48
N ILE A 262 21.17 16.28 5.93
CA ILE A 262 19.80 15.81 5.72
C ILE A 262 19.37 16.22 4.31
N ASP A 263 19.39 15.26 3.39
CA ASP A 263 18.95 15.45 2.01
C ASP A 263 17.41 15.33 1.93
N LEU A 264 16.74 16.48 1.86
CA LEU A 264 15.27 16.62 1.81
C LEU A 264 14.68 16.58 0.39
N ARG A 265 15.49 16.39 -0.67
CA ARG A 265 15.05 16.56 -2.07
C ARG A 265 14.49 15.31 -2.75
N GLY A 266 13.61 14.55 -2.09
CA GLY A 266 13.05 13.35 -2.72
C GLY A 266 11.76 12.75 -2.17
N LYS A 267 11.08 13.41 -1.23
CA LYS A 267 9.82 12.90 -0.68
C LYS A 267 8.69 13.85 -1.06
N GLY A 268 8.00 13.47 -2.14
CA GLY A 268 6.69 14.02 -2.46
C GLY A 268 5.78 13.91 -1.23
N LEU A 269 5.06 15.01 -0.98
CA LEU A 269 4.11 15.20 0.09
C LEU A 269 2.99 14.18 -0.05
N ARG A 270 3.17 12.99 0.56
CA ARG A 270 2.07 12.07 0.79
C ARG A 270 1.33 12.66 1.96
N THR A 271 0.17 13.24 1.68
CA THR A 271 -0.92 13.48 2.65
C THR A 271 -0.91 12.34 3.67
N SER A 272 -0.40 12.63 4.85
CA SER A 272 -0.51 11.76 6.02
C SER A 272 -2.00 11.61 6.29
N GLY A 273 -2.55 10.49 5.86
CA GLY A 273 -3.90 10.10 6.22
C GLY A 273 -4.04 10.16 7.73
N VAL A 274 -5.09 10.83 8.18
CA VAL A 274 -5.54 10.89 9.57
C VAL A 274 -5.83 9.45 10.02
N GLY A 275 -4.81 8.79 10.56
CA GLY A 275 -4.90 7.53 11.27
C GLY A 275 -4.74 7.80 12.76
N GLY A 276 -5.75 8.46 13.33
CA GLY A 276 -5.79 8.78 14.76
C GLY A 276 -5.85 7.52 15.62
N THR A 277 -5.01 7.52 16.64
CA THR A 277 -5.03 6.68 17.84
C THR A 277 -6.42 6.21 18.25
N SER A 278 -6.59 4.88 18.33
CA SER A 278 -7.60 4.14 19.11
C SER A 278 -9.10 4.50 18.99
N THR A 279 -9.52 5.42 18.14
CA THR A 279 -10.93 5.74 17.87
C THR A 279 -11.40 5.33 16.48
N VAL A 280 -10.49 5.07 15.53
CA VAL A 280 -10.84 4.67 14.15
C VAL A 280 -10.85 3.14 13.95
N GLY A 281 -10.34 2.37 14.92
CA GLY A 281 -10.56 0.92 14.98
C GLY A 281 -11.96 0.51 15.50
N GLY A 282 -12.69 1.47 16.08
CA GLY A 282 -14.01 1.28 16.71
C GLY A 282 -15.18 1.92 15.96
N GLY A 283 -14.96 2.49 14.78
CA GLY A 283 -16.03 3.10 13.96
C GLY A 283 -16.97 2.12 13.25
N MET A 284 -16.83 0.82 13.50
CA MET A 284 -17.66 -0.24 12.89
C MET A 284 -18.49 -1.02 13.92
N GLY A 285 -18.70 -0.46 15.11
CA GLY A 285 -19.53 -1.02 16.16
C GLY A 285 -20.15 0.09 17.00
N GLY A 286 -21.39 0.46 16.72
CA GLY A 286 -22.17 1.28 17.66
C GLY A 286 -22.36 0.54 18.98
N THR A 287 -22.28 1.30 20.08
CA THR A 287 -22.73 0.97 21.45
C THR A 287 -21.96 -0.06 22.28
N GLN A 288 -20.62 0.00 22.37
CA GLN A 288 -19.89 -0.75 23.41
C GLN A 288 -19.13 0.18 24.35
N SER A 289 -19.56 0.22 25.61
CA SER A 289 -18.84 0.83 26.73
C SER A 289 -17.54 0.08 26.99
N SER A 290 -16.39 0.75 26.98
CA SER A 290 -15.08 0.12 27.22
C SER A 290 -14.72 0.12 28.71
N LEU A 291 -14.69 -1.06 29.32
CA LEU A 291 -14.11 -1.33 30.64
C LEU A 291 -12.67 -1.79 30.44
N ALA A 292 -11.68 -1.08 31.01
CA ALA A 292 -10.28 -1.44 30.94
C ALA A 292 -9.82 -2.02 32.29
N PHE A 293 -9.30 -3.25 32.28
CA PHE A 293 -8.68 -3.88 33.45
C PHE A 293 -7.15 -3.69 33.37
N THR A 294 -6.60 -2.90 34.28
CA THR A 294 -5.15 -2.83 34.53
C THR A 294 -4.81 -3.64 35.78
N PRO A 295 -3.77 -4.48 35.77
CA PRO A 295 -3.37 -5.21 36.96
C PRO A 295 -2.73 -4.24 37.95
N VAL A 296 -3.34 -4.15 39.13
CA VAL A 296 -2.85 -3.42 40.32
C VAL A 296 -3.07 -1.90 40.29
N GLN A 297 -4.33 -1.47 40.16
CA GLN A 297 -4.98 -0.37 40.93
C GLN A 297 -6.36 -0.08 40.31
N GLY A 298 -7.41 -0.16 41.14
CA GLY A 298 -8.79 0.35 41.01
C GLY A 298 -9.46 0.55 39.64
N LEU A 299 -10.67 -0.01 39.48
CA LEU A 299 -11.60 0.31 38.37
C LEU A 299 -11.96 1.80 38.40
N GLU A 300 -11.44 2.60 37.47
CA GLU A 300 -11.88 3.99 37.28
C GLU A 300 -12.93 4.05 36.16
N LEU A 301 -14.17 4.39 36.54
CA LEU A 301 -15.26 4.66 35.62
C LEU A 301 -15.13 6.09 35.09
N VAL A 302 -14.68 6.26 33.84
CA VAL A 302 -14.52 7.59 33.24
C VAL A 302 -15.85 8.06 32.63
N ASP A 303 -16.52 8.99 33.31
CA ASP A 303 -17.74 9.63 32.82
C ASP A 303 -17.43 10.59 31.66
N PRO A 304 -17.99 10.38 30.45
CA PRO A 304 -17.68 11.19 29.26
C PRO A 304 -18.09 12.66 29.38
N LYS A 305 -19.05 12.98 30.28
CA LYS A 305 -19.44 14.36 30.56
C LYS A 305 -18.35 15.15 31.28
N ARG A 306 -17.59 14.51 32.18
CA ARG A 306 -16.47 15.16 32.91
C ARG A 306 -15.31 15.50 31.99
N VAL A 307 -15.02 14.63 31.01
CA VAL A 307 -13.94 14.87 30.03
C VAL A 307 -14.28 16.06 29.12
N ALA A 308 -15.55 16.18 28.70
CA ALA A 308 -16.00 17.31 27.90
C ALA A 308 -15.91 18.64 28.68
N GLU A 309 -16.24 18.62 29.97
CA GLU A 309 -16.17 19.82 30.82
C GLU A 309 -14.72 20.24 31.10
N MET A 310 -13.82 19.29 31.37
CA MET A 310 -12.38 19.55 31.55
C MET A 310 -11.74 20.12 30.27
N LYS A 311 -12.15 19.61 29.10
CA LYS A 311 -11.68 20.15 27.82
C LYS A 311 -12.15 21.60 27.60
N ARG A 312 -13.41 21.89 27.92
CA ARG A 312 -13.96 23.25 27.83
C ARG A 312 -13.27 24.23 28.80
N LYS A 313 -12.93 23.78 30.01
CA LYS A 313 -12.15 24.59 30.98
C LYS A 313 -10.75 24.88 30.45
N ARG A 314 -10.06 23.87 29.90
CA ARG A 314 -8.73 24.02 29.32
C ARG A 314 -8.71 24.96 28.11
N GLU A 315 -9.70 24.86 27.22
CA GLU A 315 -9.85 25.77 26.07
C GLU A 315 -10.13 27.21 26.56
N SER A 316 -10.91 27.39 27.64
CA SER A 316 -11.16 28.72 28.22
C SER A 316 -9.94 29.33 28.93
N GLU A 317 -9.07 28.49 29.50
CA GLU A 317 -7.80 28.92 30.12
C GLU A 317 -6.73 29.24 29.07
N GLU A 318 -6.66 28.47 27.98
CA GLU A 318 -5.81 28.77 26.82
C GLU A 318 -6.21 30.10 26.16
N ASP A 319 -7.51 30.35 25.98
CA ASP A 319 -8.00 31.64 25.48
C ASP A 319 -7.69 32.80 26.43
N LYS A 320 -7.62 32.54 27.75
CA LYS A 320 -7.26 33.55 28.75
C LYS A 320 -5.77 33.89 28.73
N TRP A 321 -4.92 32.93 28.38
CA TRP A 321 -3.46 33.07 28.47
C TRP A 321 -2.80 33.46 27.14
N PHE A 322 -3.36 33.04 26.00
CA PHE A 322 -2.72 33.18 24.67
C PHE A 322 -3.36 34.22 23.75
N LYS A 323 -4.46 34.86 24.14
CA LYS A 323 -5.19 35.81 23.27
C LYS A 323 -4.76 37.27 23.42
N GLY A 324 -3.91 37.60 24.41
CA GLY A 324 -3.48 38.98 24.71
C GLY A 324 -1.99 39.27 24.57
N GLY A 325 -1.16 38.33 24.10
CA GLY A 325 0.30 38.50 24.05
C GLY A 325 0.83 38.89 22.68
N THR A 326 0.99 40.19 22.41
CA THR A 326 1.87 40.67 21.34
C THR A 326 3.31 40.27 21.68
N PHE A 327 3.83 39.22 21.04
CA PHE A 327 5.19 38.77 21.29
C PHE A 327 6.19 39.72 20.62
N THR A 328 6.83 40.55 21.44
CA THR A 328 7.92 41.45 21.07
C THR A 328 9.15 40.66 20.63
N GLN A 329 9.47 40.69 19.34
CA GLN A 329 10.74 40.16 18.83
C GLN A 329 11.85 41.20 19.08
N VAL A 330 12.64 40.99 20.14
CA VAL A 330 13.79 41.84 20.47
C VAL A 330 15.00 41.43 19.60
N GLY A 331 15.41 42.32 18.70
CA GLY A 331 16.81 42.70 18.47
C GLY A 331 17.70 41.82 17.57
N GLY A 332 17.79 42.19 16.29
CA GLY A 332 18.89 41.86 15.39
C GLY A 332 18.89 42.80 14.18
N ALA A 333 19.74 43.83 14.24
CA ALA A 333 19.67 45.05 13.42
C ALA A 333 19.83 44.87 11.90
N SER A 334 18.96 45.51 11.12
CA SER A 334 19.31 46.29 9.91
C SER A 334 18.07 47.04 9.38
N ALA A 335 18.25 48.31 9.01
CA ALA A 335 17.22 49.28 8.61
C ALA A 335 16.59 48.96 7.23
N PRO A 336 15.46 49.61 6.85
CA PRO A 336 14.50 49.07 5.89
C PRO A 336 14.83 49.45 4.44
N GLY A 337 14.97 48.43 3.58
CA GLY A 337 14.94 48.61 2.12
C GLY A 337 13.58 48.23 1.57
N SER A 338 12.86 49.20 1.00
CA SER A 338 11.62 48.98 0.25
C SER A 338 11.88 48.13 -0.99
N MET A 339 11.42 46.87 -1.02
CA MET A 339 11.37 46.09 -2.27
C MET A 339 10.00 46.27 -2.93
N GLY A 340 9.98 46.95 -4.07
CA GLY A 340 8.86 46.95 -5.01
C GLY A 340 8.63 45.58 -5.67
N PRO A 341 7.50 45.41 -6.39
CA PRO A 341 7.11 44.13 -6.97
C PRO A 341 8.08 43.68 -8.09
N PRO A 342 8.21 42.36 -8.32
CA PRO A 342 9.19 41.80 -9.24
C PRO A 342 8.82 42.07 -10.72
N PRO A 343 9.81 42.22 -11.63
CA PRO A 343 9.53 42.53 -13.04
C PRO A 343 8.96 41.33 -13.80
N ALA A 344 8.10 41.63 -14.77
CA ALA A 344 7.43 40.66 -15.63
C ALA A 344 8.41 39.90 -16.55
N LYS A 345 8.18 38.59 -16.71
CA LYS A 345 8.93 37.70 -17.61
C LYS A 345 8.67 38.07 -19.08
N LYS A 346 9.73 38.36 -19.83
CA LYS A 346 9.69 38.48 -21.30
C LYS A 346 9.35 37.13 -21.94
N VAL A 347 8.28 37.09 -22.72
CA VAL A 347 7.93 35.98 -23.62
C VAL A 347 8.75 36.15 -24.91
N MET A 348 9.52 35.11 -25.26
CA MET A 348 10.37 35.08 -26.44
C MET A 348 9.50 34.62 -27.64
N GLY A 349 9.32 35.50 -28.63
CA GLY A 349 8.57 35.20 -29.85
C GLY A 349 9.35 34.30 -30.83
N PRO A 350 8.67 33.65 -31.79
CA PRO A 350 9.30 32.73 -32.74
C PRO A 350 10.16 33.48 -33.78
N PRO A 351 11.19 32.81 -34.35
CA PRO A 351 12.15 33.45 -35.27
C PRO A 351 11.57 33.69 -36.67
N PRO A 352 12.10 34.70 -37.42
CA PRO A 352 11.59 35.06 -38.74
C PRO A 352 12.05 34.11 -39.85
N VAL A 353 11.22 34.00 -40.88
CA VAL A 353 11.43 33.19 -42.10
C VAL A 353 12.35 33.95 -43.07
N PRO A 354 13.32 33.30 -43.74
CA PRO A 354 14.21 33.96 -44.68
C PRO A 354 13.48 34.38 -45.97
N GLN A 355 13.78 35.58 -46.47
CA GLN A 355 13.34 36.04 -47.80
C GLN A 355 14.42 35.79 -48.86
N LYS A 356 13.94 35.28 -49.99
CA LYS A 356 14.60 34.91 -51.26
C LYS A 356 15.42 33.61 -51.24
#